data_AF-A0A1G0X829-F1
#
_entry.id   AF-A0A1G0X829-F1
#
_cell.length_a   1.000
_cell.length_b   1.000
_cell.length_c   1.000
_cell.angle_alpha   90.00
_cell.angle_beta   90.00
_cell.angle_gamma   90.00
#
_symmetry.space_group_name_H-M   'P 1'
#
loop_
_entity.id
_entity.type
_entity.pdbx_description
1 polymer ?
#
loop_
_entity_poly.entity_id
_entity_poly.type
_entity_poly.pdbx_seq_one_letter_code
_entity_poly.pdbx_strand_id
1 'polypeptide(L)'
;MEEILNNQKGFTEPTMPNEDEELDPLKNEETYKYILENLSKDEKELLREYIFNDTKTRNFSYRNGIAMGLKSNNVLYISSNISRGPKLKFPFNIQPWAWEMLIKNPKYLK
;
A
#
# COMPACT_ATOMS: atom_id res chain seq x y z
N MET A 1 24.56 -9.69 -35.27
CA MET A 1 24.02 -8.35 -34.99
C MET A 1 22.52 -8.45 -35.05
N GLU A 2 21.99 -8.61 -33.83
CA GLU A 2 20.65 -8.46 -33.26
C GLU A 2 19.38 -8.55 -34.16
N GLU A 3 18.61 -9.60 -33.86
CA GLU A 3 17.19 -9.76 -34.14
C GLU A 3 16.38 -8.60 -33.55
N ILE A 4 15.64 -7.90 -34.41
CA ILE A 4 14.58 -6.99 -34.01
C ILE A 4 13.28 -7.50 -34.67
N LEU A 5 12.59 -8.42 -34.01
CA LEU A 5 11.15 -8.57 -34.22
C LEU A 5 10.48 -9.26 -33.02
N ASN A 6 9.35 -8.68 -32.61
CA ASN A 6 8.33 -9.20 -31.70
C ASN A 6 8.62 -9.25 -30.20
N ASN A 7 8.05 -8.28 -29.48
CA ASN A 7 7.08 -8.63 -28.43
C ASN A 7 6.10 -7.48 -28.16
N GLN A 8 4.97 -7.50 -28.85
CA GLN A 8 3.71 -7.18 -28.20
C GLN A 8 3.41 -8.29 -27.18
N LYS A 9 3.70 -8.03 -25.90
CA LYS A 9 3.05 -8.69 -24.76
C LYS A 9 2.47 -7.52 -23.95
N GLY A 10 1.20 -7.19 -24.13
CA GLY A 10 0.09 -7.99 -23.62
C GLY A 10 -0.15 -7.51 -22.19
N PHE A 11 -1.26 -6.81 -21.97
CA PHE A 11 -1.81 -6.63 -20.63
C PHE A 11 -1.88 -8.01 -19.99
N THR A 12 -1.02 -8.29 -19.02
CA THR A 12 -1.21 -9.45 -18.16
C THR A 12 -2.38 -9.12 -17.27
N GLU A 13 -3.47 -9.88 -17.42
CA GLU A 13 -4.54 -9.93 -16.43
C GLU A 13 -3.93 -10.07 -15.03
N PRO A 14 -4.51 -9.50 -13.96
CA PRO A 14 -4.05 -9.77 -12.62
C PRO A 14 -4.21 -11.27 -12.36
N THR A 15 -3.11 -12.01 -12.49
CA THR A 15 -3.06 -13.42 -12.14
C THR A 15 -3.41 -13.52 -10.67
N MET A 16 -4.50 -14.22 -10.34
CA MET A 16 -4.69 -14.69 -8.97
C MET A 16 -3.48 -15.56 -8.62
N PRO A 17 -2.91 -15.42 -7.41
CA PRO A 17 -1.74 -16.17 -7.02
C PRO A 17 -1.99 -17.67 -7.19
N ASN A 18 -0.99 -18.37 -7.75
CA ASN A 18 -1.05 -19.81 -7.99
C ASN A 18 -1.22 -20.55 -6.65
N GLU A 19 -1.97 -21.66 -6.64
CA GLU A 19 -2.23 -22.47 -5.44
C GLU A 19 -0.95 -23.02 -4.78
N ASP A 20 0.18 -23.02 -5.51
CA ASP A 20 1.50 -23.45 -5.07
C ASP A 20 2.48 -22.30 -4.77
N GLU A 21 2.04 -21.04 -4.84
CA GLU A 21 2.83 -19.91 -4.35
C GLU A 21 2.79 -19.96 -2.81
N GLU A 22 3.85 -20.54 -2.22
CA GLU A 22 4.06 -20.65 -0.78
C GLU A 22 3.57 -19.36 -0.09
N LEU A 23 2.42 -19.45 0.59
CA LEU A 23 1.85 -18.33 1.34
C LEU A 23 2.96 -17.79 2.23
N ASP A 24 3.43 -16.58 1.94
CA ASP A 24 4.35 -15.86 2.82
C ASP A 24 3.81 -16.02 4.26
N PRO A 25 4.50 -16.73 5.16
CA PRO A 25 3.96 -17.10 6.46
C PRO A 25 3.64 -15.88 7.34
N LEU A 26 4.03 -14.67 6.90
CA LEU A 26 3.72 -13.37 7.48
C LEU A 26 2.49 -12.67 6.84
N LYS A 27 1.84 -13.28 5.84
CA LYS A 27 0.60 -12.81 5.19
C LYS A 27 -0.60 -13.67 5.58
N ASN A 28 -0.81 -13.87 6.87
CA ASN A 28 -2.10 -14.39 7.35
C ASN A 28 -2.98 -13.24 7.87
N GLU A 29 -4.30 -13.42 7.80
CA GLU A 29 -5.28 -12.40 8.21
C GLU A 29 -5.05 -11.92 9.65
N GLU A 30 -4.50 -12.78 10.52
CA GLU A 30 -4.19 -12.46 11.92
C GLU A 30 -3.06 -11.43 12.03
N THR A 31 -2.00 -11.54 11.22
CA THR A 31 -0.94 -10.52 11.18
C THR A 31 -1.50 -9.16 10.77
N TYR A 32 -2.36 -9.10 9.77
CA TYR A 32 -2.98 -7.85 9.34
C TYR A 32 -3.90 -7.25 10.39
N LYS A 33 -4.70 -8.08 11.07
CA LYS A 33 -5.50 -7.64 12.22
C LYS A 33 -4.61 -7.07 13.31
N TYR A 34 -3.55 -7.79 13.70
CA TYR A 34 -2.62 -7.36 14.71
C TYR A 34 -1.99 -6.00 14.37
N ILE A 35 -1.53 -5.81 13.13
CA ILE A 35 -0.96 -4.53 12.67
C ILE A 35 -2.01 -3.41 12.84
N LEU A 36 -3.22 -3.60 12.31
CA LEU A 36 -4.27 -2.57 12.31
C LEU A 36 -4.77 -2.24 13.73
N GLU A 37 -4.80 -3.21 14.63
CA GLU A 37 -5.19 -3.01 16.03
C GLU A 37 -4.16 -2.22 16.82
N ASN A 38 -2.88 -2.36 16.50
CA ASN A 38 -1.76 -1.73 17.21
C ASN A 38 -1.27 -0.42 16.58
N LEU A 39 -1.95 0.09 15.55
CA LEU A 39 -1.64 1.41 15.01
C LEU A 39 -1.86 2.50 16.06
N SER A 40 -0.93 3.44 16.12
CA SER A 40 -1.07 4.65 16.92
C SER A 40 -2.25 5.51 16.45
N LYS A 41 -2.68 6.44 17.32
CA LYS A 41 -3.76 7.37 16.98
C LYS A 41 -3.45 8.19 15.72
N ASP A 42 -2.21 8.63 15.56
CA ASP A 42 -1.78 9.46 14.43
C ASP A 42 -1.71 8.67 13.11
N GLU A 43 -1.30 7.40 13.18
CA GLU A 43 -1.32 6.48 12.03
C GLU A 43 -2.76 6.20 11.58
N LYS A 44 -3.66 5.93 12.52
CA LYS A 44 -5.09 5.76 12.23
C LYS A 44 -5.69 7.01 11.60
N GLU A 45 -5.38 8.19 12.14
CA GLU A 45 -5.84 9.47 11.57
C GLU A 45 -5.32 9.65 10.14
N LEU A 46 -4.05 9.35 9.88
CA LEU A 46 -3.49 9.42 8.54
C LEU A 46 -4.21 8.47 7.57
N LEU A 47 -4.57 7.26 8.01
CA LEU A 47 -5.29 6.27 7.22
C LEU A 47 -6.77 6.60 7.02
N ARG A 48 -7.44 7.24 7.99
CA ARG A 48 -8.83 7.73 7.85
C ARG A 48 -8.98 8.57 6.61
N GLU A 49 -8.02 9.45 6.36
CA GLU A 49 -8.01 10.32 5.18
C GLU A 49 -7.90 9.58 3.84
N TYR A 50 -7.36 8.36 3.78
CA TYR A 50 -7.43 7.56 2.55
C TYR A 50 -8.87 7.08 2.31
N ILE A 51 -9.52 6.58 3.36
CA ILE A 51 -10.87 6.02 3.28
C ILE A 51 -11.92 7.12 3.09
N PHE A 52 -11.83 8.21 3.87
CA PHE A 52 -12.78 9.32 3.83
C PHE A 52 -12.77 10.04 2.47
N ASN A 53 -11.58 10.22 1.87
CA ASN A 53 -11.45 10.87 0.57
C ASN A 53 -11.55 9.88 -0.60
N ASP A 54 -11.88 8.60 -0.35
CA ASP A 54 -11.94 7.51 -1.34
C ASP A 54 -10.73 7.51 -2.30
N THR A 55 -9.53 7.63 -1.73
CA THR A 55 -8.28 7.69 -2.50
C THR A 55 -7.33 6.60 -2.08
N LYS A 56 -6.67 5.99 -3.07
CA LYS A 56 -5.60 5.01 -2.86
C LYS A 56 -4.23 5.65 -2.68
N THR A 57 -4.09 6.94 -3.01
CA THR A 57 -2.79 7.62 -3.06
C THR A 57 -2.87 8.96 -2.35
N ARG A 58 -1.90 9.23 -1.46
CA ARG A 58 -1.67 10.55 -0.87
C ARG A 58 -0.19 10.89 -0.94
N ASN A 59 0.11 12.19 -1.08
CA ASN A 59 1.49 12.65 -1.27
C ASN A 59 2.09 13.16 0.04
N PHE A 60 3.18 12.54 0.49
CA PHE A 60 3.89 12.92 1.72
C PHE A 60 5.35 13.24 1.45
N SER A 61 5.95 14.06 2.30
CA SER A 61 7.41 14.19 2.35
C SER A 61 8.02 12.89 2.87
N TYR A 62 9.20 12.52 2.39
CA TYR A 62 9.97 11.39 2.94
C TYR A 62 10.33 11.60 4.43
N ARG A 63 10.26 12.84 4.92
CA ARG A 63 10.47 13.19 6.34
C ARG A 63 9.23 13.00 7.22
N ASN A 64 8.09 12.60 6.65
CA ASN A 64 6.90 12.33 7.45
C ASN A 64 7.05 10.97 8.17
N GLY A 65 7.33 11.03 9.47
CA GLY A 65 7.58 9.84 10.28
C GLY A 65 6.39 8.86 10.34
N ILE A 66 5.16 9.37 10.33
CA ILE A 66 3.94 8.55 10.38
C ILE A 66 3.78 7.74 9.08
N ALA A 67 3.90 8.40 7.91
CA ALA A 67 3.81 7.74 6.63
C ALA A 67 4.95 6.71 6.43
N MET A 68 6.15 7.02 6.93
CA MET A 68 7.30 6.11 6.89
C MET A 68 7.15 4.92 7.86
N GLY A 69 6.55 5.12 9.04
CA GLY A 69 6.20 4.04 9.97
C GLY A 69 5.20 3.07 9.35
N LEU A 70 4.13 3.60 8.77
CA LEU A 70 3.14 2.80 8.03
C LEU A 70 3.74 2.07 6.82
N LYS A 71 4.72 2.68 6.14
CA LYS A 71 5.50 1.99 5.10
C LYS A 71 6.31 0.84 5.69
N SER A 72 6.98 1.06 6.81
CA SER A 72 7.77 0.02 7.48
C SER A 72 6.92 -1.16 7.94
N ASN A 73 5.67 -0.90 8.33
CA ASN A 73 4.68 -1.92 8.71
C ASN A 73 3.94 -2.51 7.50
N ASN A 74 4.38 -2.21 6.27
CA ASN A 74 3.78 -2.68 5.02
C ASN A 74 2.27 -2.37 4.92
N VAL A 75 1.82 -1.24 5.48
CA VAL A 75 0.45 -0.71 5.32
C VAL A 75 0.40 0.26 4.13
N LEU A 76 1.47 1.04 3.96
CA LEU A 76 1.68 1.90 2.80
C LEU A 76 2.89 1.44 1.99
N TYR A 77 2.97 1.86 0.73
CA TYR A 77 4.19 1.76 -0.07
C TYR A 77 4.38 3.02 -0.91
N ILE A 78 5.62 3.32 -1.28
CA ILE A 78 5.91 4.42 -2.20
C ILE A 78 5.76 3.90 -3.62
N SER A 79 4.83 4.48 -4.40
CA SER A 79 4.52 4.02 -5.75
C SER A 79 5.41 4.65 -6.84
N SER A 80 6.19 5.67 -6.49
CA SER A 80 7.17 6.27 -7.39
C SER A 80 8.34 6.89 -6.64
N ASN A 81 9.55 6.68 -7.16
CA ASN A 81 10.76 7.33 -6.67
C ASN A 81 10.92 8.77 -7.18
N ILE A 82 9.98 9.26 -7.99
CA ILE A 82 9.96 10.64 -8.49
C ILE A 82 9.02 11.48 -7.62
N SER A 83 9.55 12.57 -7.08
CA SER A 83 8.76 13.49 -6.28
C SER A 83 7.90 14.41 -7.15
N ARG A 84 6.72 14.82 -6.64
CA ARG A 84 5.85 15.82 -7.27
C ARG A 84 5.89 17.15 -6.52
N GLY A 85 6.11 18.23 -7.26
CA GLY A 85 5.99 19.62 -6.79
C GLY A 85 7.15 20.14 -5.91
N PRO A 86 7.07 21.41 -5.47
CA PRO A 86 8.19 22.15 -4.86
C PRO A 86 8.62 21.68 -3.46
N LYS A 87 8.01 20.62 -2.91
CA LYS A 87 8.22 20.15 -1.53
C LYS A 87 8.73 18.71 -1.42
N LEU A 88 9.24 18.15 -2.52
CA LEU A 88 9.76 16.78 -2.59
C LEU A 88 8.78 15.77 -1.94
N LYS A 89 7.52 15.79 -2.40
CA LYS A 89 6.50 14.86 -1.93
C LYS A 89 6.45 13.65 -2.84
N PHE A 90 6.33 12.47 -2.25
CA PHE A 90 6.26 11.20 -2.94
C PHE A 90 4.86 10.61 -2.81
N PRO A 91 4.38 9.88 -3.82
CA PRO A 91 3.09 9.22 -3.73
C PRO A 91 3.20 7.97 -2.85
N PHE A 92 2.50 8.00 -1.72
CA PHE A 92 2.29 6.83 -0.89
C PHE A 92 0.93 6.24 -1.24
N ASN A 93 0.95 4.95 -1.57
CA ASN A 93 -0.24 4.18 -1.83
C ASN A 93 -0.55 3.29 -0.64
N ILE A 94 -1.83 3.12 -0.33
CA ILE A 94 -2.28 2.10 0.61
C ILE A 94 -2.17 0.71 -0.02
N GLN A 95 -1.70 -0.26 0.76
CA GLN A 95 -1.68 -1.66 0.31
C GLN A 95 -3.12 -2.18 0.10
N PRO A 96 -3.35 -3.05 -0.90
CA PRO A 96 -4.69 -3.61 -1.16
C PRO A 96 -5.33 -4.27 0.07
N TRP A 97 -4.56 -5.09 0.79
CA TRP A 97 -5.04 -5.78 2.00
C TRP A 97 -5.53 -4.79 3.07
N ALA A 98 -4.77 -3.71 3.28
CA ALA A 98 -5.09 -2.71 4.29
C ALA A 98 -6.37 -1.96 3.91
N TRP A 99 -6.49 -1.58 2.64
CA TRP A 99 -7.71 -0.93 2.14
C TRP A 99 -8.96 -1.80 2.36
N GLU A 100 -8.90 -3.05 1.92
CA GLU A 100 -10.05 -3.98 2.02
C GLU A 100 -10.46 -4.19 3.47
N MET A 101 -9.49 -4.41 4.37
CA MET A 101 -9.76 -4.60 5.79
C MET A 101 -10.33 -3.35 6.46
N LEU A 102 -9.81 -2.17 6.13
CA LEU A 102 -10.26 -0.91 6.72
C LEU A 102 -11.68 -0.54 6.26
N ILE A 103 -12.03 -0.77 4.98
CA ILE A 103 -13.40 -0.59 4.50
C ILE A 103 -14.36 -1.57 5.16
N LYS A 104 -13.98 -2.86 5.22
CA LYS A 104 -14.82 -3.91 5.80
C LYS A 104 -14.98 -3.74 7.32
N ASN A 105 -13.97 -3.17 7.99
CA ASN A 105 -13.92 -3.03 9.44
C ASN A 105 -13.44 -1.62 9.85
N PRO A 106 -14.29 -0.58 9.74
CA PRO A 106 -13.92 0.79 10.11
C PRO A 106 -13.53 0.95 11.60
N LYS A 107 -13.83 -0.05 12.44
CA LYS A 107 -13.39 -0.11 13.85
C LYS A 107 -11.88 -0.01 14.04
N TYR A 108 -11.08 -0.43 13.05
CA TYR A 108 -9.62 -0.30 13.10
C TYR A 108 -9.15 1.16 13.01
N LEU A 109 -10.02 2.05 12.54
CA LEU A 109 -9.82 3.49 12.49
C LEU A 109 -10.60 4.19 13.60
N LYS A 110 -10.78 3.59 14.77
CA LYS A 110 -11.31 4.26 15.97
C LYS A 110 -10.15 4.73 16.87
#